data_AF-A0A4Q1BAM2-F1
#
_entry.id   AF-A0A4Q1BAM2-F1
#
_cell.length_a   1.000
_cell.length_b   1.000
_cell.length_c   1.000
_cell.angle_alpha   90.00
_cell.angle_beta   90.00
_cell.angle_gamma   90.00
#
_symmetry.space_group_name_H-M   'P 1'
#
loop_
_entity.id
_entity.type
_entity.pdbx_description
1 polymer ?
#
loop_
_entity_poly.entity_id
_entity_poly.type
_entity_poly.pdbx_seq_one_letter_code
_entity_poly.pdbx_strand_id
1 'polypeptide(L)'
;MLEPTGQSLLSTNTSFPPTAPGNASISNLPNWTIPLHKLTTLTALLSGNIPQQRSRSAEKRYVNLMVCVMSVDTPVLRSRKEEKAKGKNPTLWVGSWNVTSPPSHNEGEVASCSVKLWEGLAREWGDERVRRGDVVYLENVEFKPTSAKEQAQLVLSPTTGRTPQITILYRTLPRYKSARSDYVYGRNRARAEGDVQLEDASLRPNLELGRSDAGIRRVKEYARWLAEWVEGEPPP
;
A
#
# COMPACT_ATOMS: atom_id res chain seq x y z
N MET A 1 -7.49 -44.29 56.76
CA MET A 1 -7.19 -44.60 55.35
C MET A 1 -8.46 -44.37 54.55
N LEU A 2 -8.47 -43.37 53.68
CA LEU A 2 -9.20 -43.27 52.42
C LEU A 2 -8.87 -41.89 51.82
N GLU A 3 -8.31 -41.91 50.61
CA GLU A 3 -7.74 -40.77 49.87
C GLU A 3 -8.78 -39.74 49.41
N PRO A 4 -8.41 -38.47 49.19
CA PRO A 4 -9.21 -37.54 48.42
C PRO A 4 -8.89 -37.65 46.92
N THR A 5 -9.88 -38.08 46.13
CA THR A 5 -9.87 -38.09 44.67
C THR A 5 -9.94 -36.66 44.13
N GLY A 6 -8.91 -36.28 43.37
CA GLY A 6 -8.89 -35.06 42.57
C GLY A 6 -9.85 -35.14 41.38
N GLN A 7 -10.55 -34.05 41.10
CA GLN A 7 -11.20 -33.81 39.81
C GLN A 7 -10.60 -32.57 39.17
N SER A 8 -9.70 -32.83 38.22
CA SER A 8 -9.23 -31.89 37.21
C SER A 8 -10.32 -31.79 36.13
N LEU A 9 -10.99 -30.65 36.03
CA LEU A 9 -11.93 -30.38 34.94
C LEU A 9 -11.17 -29.87 33.70
N LEU A 10 -10.74 -30.84 32.91
CA LEU A 10 -10.81 -30.92 31.45
C LEU A 10 -10.58 -29.62 30.66
N SER A 11 -9.33 -29.51 30.21
CA SER A 11 -8.87 -28.89 28.97
C SER A 11 -9.83 -29.09 27.79
N THR A 12 -10.31 -27.99 27.22
CA THR A 12 -11.02 -27.96 25.94
C THR A 12 -10.04 -28.27 24.80
N ASN A 13 -9.90 -29.56 24.46
CA ASN A 13 -9.29 -29.99 23.20
C ASN A 13 -10.28 -29.69 22.06
N THR A 14 -10.22 -28.49 21.49
CA THR A 14 -10.80 -28.23 20.17
C THR A 14 -9.92 -28.86 19.11
N SER A 15 -10.16 -30.14 18.82
CA SER A 15 -9.65 -30.78 17.61
C SER A 15 -10.36 -30.15 16.41
N PHE A 16 -9.64 -29.30 15.66
CA PHE A 16 -10.09 -28.85 14.35
C PHE A 16 -10.20 -30.05 13.40
N PRO A 17 -11.27 -30.15 12.58
CA PRO A 17 -11.37 -31.22 11.60
C PRO A 17 -10.24 -31.08 10.55
N PRO A 18 -9.56 -32.18 10.18
CA PRO A 18 -8.55 -32.14 9.15
C PRO A 18 -9.24 -32.29 7.79
N THR A 19 -9.36 -31.19 7.04
CA THR A 19 -9.36 -31.08 5.57
C THR A 19 -10.06 -29.78 5.16
N ALA A 20 -9.36 -28.66 5.27
CA ALA A 20 -9.64 -27.51 4.42
C ALA A 20 -8.57 -27.51 3.32
N PRO A 21 -8.93 -27.37 2.03
CA PRO A 21 -7.92 -27.19 0.98
C PRO A 21 -7.05 -25.98 1.35
N GLY A 22 -5.74 -26.09 1.11
CA GLY A 22 -4.64 -25.32 1.74
C GLY A 22 -4.61 -23.78 1.62
N ASN A 23 -5.75 -23.13 1.41
CA ASN A 23 -5.89 -21.68 1.27
C ASN A 23 -6.68 -21.01 2.42
N ALA A 24 -7.19 -21.79 3.39
CA ALA A 24 -7.99 -21.31 4.52
C ALA A 24 -7.23 -21.25 5.86
N SER A 25 -5.89 -21.23 5.82
CA SER A 25 -5.07 -21.14 7.03
C SER A 25 -5.13 -19.73 7.63
N ILE A 26 -5.22 -19.62 8.96
CA ILE A 26 -5.09 -18.37 9.73
C ILE A 26 -3.78 -17.66 9.39
N SER A 27 -2.74 -18.42 9.01
CA SER A 27 -1.45 -17.87 8.56
C SER A 27 -1.54 -17.00 7.29
N ASN A 28 -2.64 -17.07 6.54
CA ASN A 28 -2.87 -16.31 5.32
C ASN A 28 -3.73 -15.07 5.56
N LEU A 29 -4.08 -14.76 6.82
CA LEU A 29 -4.77 -13.53 7.16
C LEU A 29 -3.84 -12.32 6.98
N PRO A 30 -4.39 -11.16 6.56
CA PRO A 30 -3.64 -9.93 6.56
C PRO A 30 -3.12 -9.61 7.97
N ASN A 31 -1.83 -9.25 8.07
CA ASN A 31 -1.17 -8.90 9.34
C ASN A 31 -1.17 -7.39 9.62
N TRP A 32 -1.91 -6.61 8.83
CA TRP A 32 -2.03 -5.17 8.98
C TRP A 32 -3.37 -4.79 9.63
N THR A 33 -3.42 -3.59 10.22
CA THR A 33 -4.65 -3.02 10.78
C THR A 33 -4.79 -1.59 10.26
N ILE A 34 -5.96 -1.25 9.71
CA ILE A 34 -6.18 0.07 9.11
C ILE A 34 -7.12 0.89 10.02
N PRO A 35 -6.66 1.98 10.64
CA PRO A 35 -7.52 2.85 11.43
C PRO A 35 -8.43 3.68 10.50
N LEU A 36 -9.55 3.11 10.06
CA LEU A 36 -10.47 3.71 9.08
C LEU A 36 -10.93 5.13 9.44
N HIS A 37 -11.11 5.42 10.73
CA HIS A 37 -11.52 6.74 11.22
C HIS A 37 -10.46 7.84 11.00
N LYS A 38 -9.21 7.47 10.70
CA LYS A 38 -8.13 8.42 10.38
C LYS A 38 -7.91 8.58 8.87
N LEU A 39 -8.59 7.78 8.04
CA LEU A 39 -8.41 7.82 6.60
C LEU A 39 -9.02 9.09 6.02
N THR A 40 -8.20 9.82 5.28
CA THR A 40 -8.62 10.88 4.38
C THR A 40 -8.80 10.26 2.98
N THR A 41 -9.84 10.63 2.24
CA THR A 41 -9.96 10.21 0.83
C THR A 41 -9.14 11.15 -0.05
N LEU A 42 -8.58 10.62 -1.15
CA LEU A 42 -7.79 11.46 -2.06
C LEU A 42 -8.64 12.56 -2.69
N THR A 43 -9.89 12.28 -3.05
CA THR A 43 -10.80 13.28 -3.62
C THR A 43 -11.10 14.39 -2.62
N ALA A 44 -11.44 14.08 -1.36
CA ALA A 44 -11.67 15.12 -0.35
C ALA A 44 -10.42 15.99 -0.11
N LEU A 45 -9.24 15.38 -0.18
CA LEU A 45 -7.96 16.07 -0.05
C LEU A 45 -7.69 17.05 -1.18
N LEU A 46 -7.94 16.63 -2.43
CA LEU A 46 -7.73 17.47 -3.61
C LEU A 46 -8.80 18.55 -3.76
N SER A 47 -10.06 18.25 -3.41
CA SER A 47 -11.16 19.22 -3.44
C SER A 47 -11.09 20.27 -2.32
N GLY A 48 -10.17 20.13 -1.37
CA GLY A 48 -10.07 21.04 -0.22
C GLY A 48 -11.21 20.89 0.81
N ASN A 49 -12.07 19.88 0.65
CA ASN A 49 -13.28 19.65 1.46
C ASN A 49 -13.00 19.05 2.85
N ILE A 50 -11.74 18.93 3.25
CA ILE A 50 -11.41 18.43 4.58
C ILE A 50 -11.51 19.60 5.56
N PRO A 51 -12.26 19.48 6.67
CA PRO A 51 -12.40 20.54 7.67
C PRO A 51 -11.02 21.05 8.06
N GLN A 52 -10.73 22.31 7.68
CA GLN A 52 -9.55 23.01 8.14
C GLN A 52 -9.63 23.03 9.66
N GLN A 53 -8.71 22.33 10.33
CA GLN A 53 -8.37 22.76 11.70
C GLN A 53 -8.00 24.23 11.57
N ARG A 54 -8.71 25.08 12.33
CA ARG A 54 -8.64 26.55 12.33
C ARG A 54 -7.26 27.07 12.79
N SER A 55 -6.18 26.60 12.19
CA SER A 55 -4.82 27.07 12.44
C SER A 55 -4.56 28.20 11.47
N ARG A 56 -4.35 29.41 12.02
CA ARG A 56 -4.08 30.66 11.28
C ARG A 56 -2.65 30.73 10.73
N SER A 57 -1.90 29.62 10.74
CA SER A 57 -0.53 29.55 10.22
C SER A 57 -0.42 28.53 9.09
N ALA A 58 0.58 28.67 8.24
CA ALA A 58 0.95 27.73 7.17
C ALA A 58 1.48 26.40 7.75
N GLU A 59 0.70 25.78 8.63
CA GLU A 59 1.03 24.55 9.30
C GLU A 59 0.99 23.40 8.31
N LYS A 60 2.03 22.57 8.33
CA LYS A 60 2.15 21.41 7.45
C LYS A 60 1.00 20.45 7.72
N ARG A 61 0.31 20.05 6.66
CA ARG A 61 -0.81 19.11 6.75
C ARG A 61 -0.32 17.69 6.61
N TYR A 62 -0.55 16.86 7.63
CA TYR A 62 -0.27 15.42 7.58
C TYR A 62 -1.57 14.63 7.46
N VAL A 63 -1.58 13.62 6.59
CA VAL A 63 -2.76 12.81 6.30
C VAL A 63 -2.40 11.32 6.23
N ASN A 64 -3.42 10.49 6.47
CA ASN A 64 -3.35 9.05 6.25
C ASN A 64 -4.29 8.69 5.11
N LEU A 65 -3.80 7.96 4.11
CA LEU A 65 -4.50 7.70 2.85
C LEU A 65 -4.34 6.24 2.45
N MET A 66 -5.37 5.68 1.83
CA MET A 66 -5.23 4.45 1.07
C MET A 66 -5.36 4.78 -0.41
N VAL A 67 -4.39 4.36 -1.22
CA VAL A 67 -4.28 4.71 -2.63
C VAL A 67 -3.80 3.51 -3.46
N CYS A 68 -4.04 3.58 -4.76
CA CYS A 68 -3.62 2.62 -5.76
C CYS A 68 -2.44 3.20 -6.55
N VAL A 69 -1.37 2.42 -6.70
CA VAL A 69 -0.17 2.84 -7.41
C VAL A 69 -0.33 2.57 -8.91
N MET A 70 -0.25 3.64 -9.71
CA MET A 70 -0.43 3.60 -11.17
C MET A 70 0.89 3.56 -11.92
N SER A 71 1.89 4.28 -11.42
CA SER A 71 3.25 4.24 -11.94
C SER A 71 4.24 4.55 -10.84
N VAL A 72 5.46 4.00 -10.99
CA VAL A 72 6.60 4.22 -10.11
C VAL A 72 7.76 4.63 -11.01
N ASP A 73 8.28 5.83 -10.81
CA ASP A 73 9.43 6.34 -11.54
C ASP A 73 10.72 5.90 -10.84
N THR A 74 11.72 5.47 -11.60
CA THR A 74 13.03 5.08 -11.06
C THR A 74 13.62 6.20 -10.20
N PRO A 75 14.11 5.91 -8.97
CA PRO A 75 14.70 6.93 -8.11
C PRO A 75 15.93 7.55 -8.75
N VAL A 76 16.04 8.87 -8.68
CA VAL A 76 17.17 9.61 -9.24
C VAL A 76 17.95 10.28 -8.12
N LEU A 77 19.28 10.19 -8.23
CA LEU A 77 20.20 10.92 -7.37
C LEU A 77 20.38 12.36 -7.88
N ARG A 78 19.99 13.36 -7.07
CA ARG A 78 20.12 14.78 -7.41
C ARG A 78 21.13 15.50 -6.52
N SER A 79 21.84 16.49 -7.06
CA SER A 79 22.73 17.34 -6.26
C SER A 79 21.94 18.49 -5.61
N ARG A 80 22.17 18.74 -4.31
CA ARG A 80 21.52 19.87 -3.61
C ARG A 80 22.14 21.20 -4.07
N LYS A 81 21.30 22.08 -4.63
CA LYS A 81 21.74 23.39 -5.15
C LYS A 81 22.38 24.27 -4.08
N GLU A 82 21.90 24.21 -2.83
CA GLU A 82 22.43 24.99 -1.70
C GLU A 82 23.79 24.50 -1.17
N GLU A 83 24.05 23.19 -1.15
CA GLU A 83 25.29 22.66 -0.57
C GLU A 83 26.42 22.56 -1.57
N LYS A 84 26.11 22.54 -2.88
CA LYS A 84 27.11 22.78 -3.93
C LYS A 84 27.84 24.13 -3.74
N ALA A 85 27.16 25.13 -3.17
CA ALA A 85 27.76 26.42 -2.82
C ALA A 85 28.64 26.39 -1.55
N LYS A 86 28.54 25.34 -0.73
CA LYS A 86 29.34 25.13 0.49
C LYS A 86 30.47 24.10 0.31
N GLY A 87 30.75 23.67 -0.92
CA GLY A 87 31.81 22.70 -1.24
C GLY A 87 31.54 21.28 -0.75
N LYS A 88 30.32 20.98 -0.29
CA LYS A 88 29.87 19.63 0.06
C LYS A 88 28.97 19.12 -1.06
N ASN A 89 29.14 17.85 -1.43
CA ASN A 89 28.25 17.18 -2.38
C ASN A 89 27.24 16.31 -1.62
N PRO A 90 26.20 16.85 -0.95
CA PRO A 90 25.10 15.99 -0.56
C PRO A 90 24.31 15.67 -1.82
N THR A 91 24.46 14.43 -2.25
CA THR A 91 23.54 13.86 -3.21
C THR A 91 22.29 13.40 -2.46
N LEU A 92 21.13 13.59 -3.06
CA LEU A 92 19.84 13.38 -2.44
C LEU A 92 18.96 12.54 -3.37
N TRP A 93 18.44 11.44 -2.86
CA TRP A 93 17.59 10.54 -3.63
C TRP A 93 16.18 11.09 -3.74
N VAL A 94 15.63 11.07 -4.96
CA VAL A 94 14.27 11.54 -5.25
C VAL A 94 13.52 10.45 -6.01
N GLY A 95 12.41 10.00 -5.44
CA GLY A 95 11.47 9.06 -6.06
C GLY A 95 10.15 9.75 -6.38
N SER A 96 9.40 9.19 -7.32
CA SER A 96 8.12 9.75 -7.76
C SER A 96 7.14 8.64 -8.11
N TRP A 97 5.94 8.68 -7.57
CA TRP A 97 4.84 7.79 -7.96
C TRP A 97 3.66 8.60 -8.49
N ASN A 98 2.88 7.97 -9.36
CA ASN A 98 1.52 8.41 -9.65
C ASN A 98 0.54 7.47 -8.93
N VAL A 99 -0.34 8.05 -8.13
CA VAL A 99 -1.35 7.30 -7.37
C VAL A 99 -2.75 7.79 -7.67
N THR A 100 -3.71 6.91 -7.47
CA THR A 100 -5.13 7.18 -7.65
C THR A 100 -5.96 6.54 -6.54
N SER A 101 -7.25 6.87 -6.45
CA SER A 101 -8.20 6.16 -5.59
C SER A 101 -9.49 5.86 -6.35
N PRO A 102 -10.20 4.77 -5.99
CA PRO A 102 -11.53 4.52 -6.49
C PRO A 102 -12.45 5.74 -6.27
N PRO A 103 -13.39 6.01 -7.17
CA PRO A 103 -14.35 7.09 -7.01
C PRO A 103 -15.17 6.88 -5.73
N SER A 104 -15.45 7.98 -5.04
CA SER A 104 -16.44 7.99 -3.97
C SER A 104 -17.82 7.79 -4.58
N HIS A 105 -18.75 7.14 -3.87
CA HIS A 105 -20.14 6.95 -4.35
C HIS A 105 -20.82 8.27 -4.80
N ASN A 106 -20.34 9.42 -4.33
CA ASN A 106 -20.89 10.74 -4.63
C ASN A 106 -20.08 11.54 -5.67
N GLU A 107 -18.90 11.06 -6.07
CA GLU A 107 -17.98 11.79 -6.95
C GLU A 107 -17.54 10.83 -8.08
N GLY A 108 -18.10 11.03 -9.28
CA GLY A 108 -17.87 10.14 -10.43
C GLY A 108 -16.48 10.25 -11.06
N GLU A 109 -15.61 11.14 -10.56
CA GLU A 109 -14.27 11.35 -11.10
C GLU A 109 -13.20 10.63 -10.27
N VAL A 110 -12.31 9.95 -10.98
CA VAL A 110 -11.16 9.25 -10.40
C VAL A 110 -10.09 10.29 -10.00
N ALA A 111 -9.89 10.47 -8.70
CA ALA A 111 -8.85 11.35 -8.19
C ALA A 111 -7.44 10.77 -8.46
N SER A 112 -6.52 11.61 -8.91
CA SER A 112 -5.11 11.25 -9.10
C SER A 112 -4.18 12.30 -8.48
N CYS A 113 -3.02 11.87 -8.00
CA CYS A 113 -2.06 12.75 -7.35
C CYS A 113 -0.64 12.19 -7.50
N SER A 114 0.35 13.09 -7.53
CA SER A 114 1.76 12.68 -7.50
C SER A 114 2.26 12.52 -6.07
N VAL A 115 3.08 11.50 -5.85
CA VAL A 115 3.75 11.22 -4.59
C VAL A 115 5.24 11.42 -4.78
N LYS A 116 5.86 12.30 -3.98
CA LYS A 116 7.30 12.54 -3.97
C LYS A 116 7.94 11.89 -2.75
N LEU A 117 8.95 11.07 -3.01
CA LEU A 117 9.75 10.40 -1.99
C LEU A 117 11.12 11.07 -1.91
N TRP A 118 11.63 11.22 -0.70
CA TRP A 118 12.93 11.84 -0.45
C TRP A 118 13.84 10.89 0.34
N GLU A 119 15.13 10.95 0.02
CA GLU A 119 16.23 10.33 0.77
C GLU A 119 16.10 8.81 0.93
N GLY A 120 16.18 8.28 2.16
CA GLY A 120 16.06 6.86 2.45
C GLY A 120 14.78 6.25 1.88
N LEU A 121 13.67 6.99 1.92
CA LEU A 121 12.38 6.53 1.40
C LEU A 121 12.39 6.39 -0.12
N ALA A 122 13.07 7.30 -0.82
CA ALA A 122 13.23 7.19 -2.27
C ALA A 122 14.06 5.97 -2.65
N ARG A 123 15.13 5.66 -1.90
CA ARG A 123 15.94 4.46 -2.13
C ARG A 123 15.18 3.17 -1.84
N GLU A 124 14.45 3.15 -0.73
CA GLU A 124 13.82 1.93 -0.20
C GLU A 124 12.49 1.61 -0.90
N TRP A 125 11.72 2.64 -1.24
CA TRP A 125 10.35 2.49 -1.74
C TRP A 125 10.17 3.04 -3.15
N GLY A 126 11.09 3.85 -3.66
CA GLY A 126 10.96 4.42 -5.00
C GLY A 126 11.20 3.41 -6.14
N ASP A 127 11.53 2.16 -5.83
CA ASP A 127 11.83 1.09 -6.78
C ASP A 127 11.14 -0.24 -6.35
N GLU A 128 11.65 -1.40 -6.80
CA GLU A 128 11.23 -2.81 -6.75
C GLU A 128 10.30 -3.24 -5.61
N ARG A 129 10.33 -2.56 -4.47
CA ARG A 129 9.43 -2.78 -3.36
C ARG A 129 7.99 -2.39 -3.69
N VAL A 130 7.76 -1.20 -4.25
CA VAL A 130 6.43 -0.70 -4.68
C VAL A 130 6.34 -0.74 -6.20
N ARG A 131 5.19 -1.18 -6.70
CA ARG A 131 4.98 -1.37 -8.14
C ARG A 131 3.62 -0.87 -8.57
N ARG A 132 3.48 -0.66 -9.88
CA ARG A 132 2.18 -0.51 -10.52
C ARG A 132 1.29 -1.69 -10.13
N GLY A 133 0.04 -1.41 -9.74
CA GLY A 133 -0.91 -2.43 -9.30
C GLY A 133 -0.88 -2.71 -7.79
N ASP A 134 -0.05 -2.00 -7.01
CA ASP A 134 -0.10 -2.10 -5.56
C ASP A 134 -1.21 -1.21 -4.97
N VAL A 135 -1.94 -1.75 -4.01
CA VAL A 135 -2.77 -0.98 -3.07
C VAL A 135 -1.92 -0.70 -1.84
N VAL A 136 -1.73 0.58 -1.51
CA VAL A 136 -0.85 1.02 -0.43
C VAL A 136 -1.59 1.85 0.60
N TYR A 137 -1.28 1.61 1.87
CA TYR A 137 -1.62 2.48 2.98
C TYR A 137 -0.44 3.39 3.29
N LEU A 138 -0.70 4.69 3.30
CA LEU A 138 0.27 5.74 3.57
C LEU A 138 -0.13 6.46 4.86
N GLU A 139 0.79 6.52 5.82
CA GLU A 139 0.58 7.19 7.11
C GLU A 139 1.51 8.38 7.28
N ASN A 140 1.01 9.42 7.94
CA ASN A 140 1.75 10.63 8.28
C ASN A 140 2.41 11.29 7.05
N VAL A 141 1.71 11.30 5.92
CA VAL A 141 2.22 11.89 4.67
C VAL A 141 1.91 13.38 4.63
N GLU A 142 2.89 14.21 4.28
CA GLU A 142 2.71 15.64 4.13
C GLU A 142 1.93 15.91 2.83
N PHE A 143 0.80 16.60 2.93
CA PHE A 143 0.05 17.08 1.77
C PHE A 143 0.43 18.53 1.46
N LYS A 144 0.88 18.76 0.22
CA LYS A 144 1.08 20.10 -0.31
C LYS A 144 -0.05 20.42 -1.29
N PRO A 145 -0.91 21.41 -0.99
CA PRO A 145 -1.99 21.79 -1.88
C PRO A 145 -1.45 22.42 -3.17
N THR A 146 -2.30 22.50 -4.19
CA THR A 146 -1.98 23.16 -5.45
C THR A 146 -1.54 24.61 -5.21
N SER A 147 -0.44 24.99 -5.84
CA SER A 147 0.09 26.35 -5.85
C SER A 147 0.19 26.87 -7.29
N ALA A 148 0.54 28.14 -7.47
CA ALA A 148 0.73 28.72 -8.81
C ALA A 148 1.83 28.03 -9.64
N LYS A 149 2.75 27.29 -9.02
CA LYS A 149 3.90 26.65 -9.69
C LYS A 149 3.84 25.13 -9.73
N GLU A 150 3.08 24.53 -8.81
CA GLU A 150 3.09 23.08 -8.60
C GLU A 150 1.67 22.58 -8.33
N GLN A 151 1.32 21.46 -8.96
CA GLN A 151 0.07 20.75 -8.65
C GLN A 151 0.12 20.17 -7.23
N ALA A 152 -1.05 19.84 -6.69
CA ALA A 152 -1.13 19.16 -5.41
C ALA A 152 -0.30 17.87 -5.41
N GLN A 153 0.49 17.67 -4.35
CA GLN A 153 1.39 16.54 -4.22
C GLN A 153 1.44 16.03 -2.78
N LEU A 154 1.67 14.73 -2.67
CA LEU A 154 1.97 14.05 -1.42
C LEU A 154 3.48 13.95 -1.26
N VAL A 155 4.00 14.23 -0.07
CA VAL A 155 5.43 14.27 0.20
C VAL A 155 5.77 13.33 1.36
N LEU A 156 6.64 12.36 1.06
CA LEU A 156 7.19 11.42 2.03
C LEU A 156 8.66 11.78 2.25
N SER A 157 8.95 12.34 3.42
CA SER A 157 10.29 12.73 3.83
C SER A 157 10.58 12.25 5.25
N PRO A 158 11.78 11.75 5.56
CA PRO A 158 12.14 11.37 6.93
C PRO A 158 12.41 12.59 7.83
N THR A 159 12.58 13.79 7.27
CA THR A 159 13.08 14.98 7.99
C THR A 159 12.01 15.79 8.71
N THR A 160 10.75 15.41 8.60
CA THR A 160 9.60 16.26 8.99
C THR A 160 9.11 16.08 10.43
N GLY A 161 9.91 15.46 11.31
CA GLY A 161 9.52 15.19 12.71
C GLY A 161 8.43 14.11 12.89
N ARG A 162 7.77 13.73 11.80
CA ARG A 162 6.92 12.54 11.67
C ARG A 162 7.48 11.68 10.55
N THR A 163 7.80 10.44 10.88
CA THR A 163 8.29 9.46 9.89
C THR A 163 7.09 8.88 9.16
N PRO A 164 6.96 9.08 7.84
CA PRO A 164 5.89 8.49 7.08
C PRO A 164 6.05 6.96 7.06
N GLN A 165 4.93 6.23 7.09
CA GLN A 165 4.92 4.77 6.98
C GLN A 165 4.19 4.36 5.71
N ILE A 166 4.72 3.32 5.06
CA ILE A 166 4.19 2.76 3.82
C ILE A 166 3.93 1.28 4.08
N THR A 167 2.70 0.84 3.85
CA THR A 167 2.32 -0.57 3.95
C THR A 167 1.66 -0.99 2.64
N ILE A 168 2.21 -2.02 1.98
CA ILE A 168 1.55 -2.64 0.82
C ILE A 168 0.47 -3.57 1.34
N LEU A 169 -0.78 -3.29 0.98
CA LEU A 169 -1.95 -4.03 1.47
C LEU A 169 -2.33 -5.17 0.55
N TYR A 170 -2.13 -4.97 -0.76
CA TYR A 170 -2.46 -5.94 -1.79
C TYR A 170 -1.71 -5.66 -3.10
N ARG A 171 -1.31 -6.70 -3.84
CA ARG A 171 -0.68 -6.61 -5.17
C ARG A 171 -1.56 -7.23 -6.26
N THR A 172 -2.04 -6.44 -7.22
CA THR A 172 -2.89 -6.93 -8.33
C THR A 172 -2.10 -7.43 -9.54
N LEU A 173 -0.82 -7.04 -9.67
CA LEU A 173 0.07 -7.47 -10.75
C LEU A 173 1.21 -8.34 -10.18
N PRO A 174 0.95 -9.63 -9.88
CA PRO A 174 1.99 -10.55 -9.43
C PRO A 174 3.01 -10.84 -10.53
N ARG A 175 4.23 -11.15 -10.12
CA ARG A 175 5.22 -11.83 -10.95
C ARG A 175 5.08 -13.32 -10.77
N TYR A 176 5.21 -14.01 -11.89
CA TYR A 176 5.31 -15.46 -11.93
C TYR A 176 6.78 -15.84 -12.04
N LYS A 177 7.19 -16.92 -11.39
CA LYS A 177 8.48 -17.55 -11.68
C LYS A 177 8.41 -17.98 -13.14
N SER A 178 9.30 -17.46 -13.97
CA SER A 178 9.45 -18.01 -15.32
C SER A 178 9.88 -19.46 -15.17
N ALA A 179 9.14 -20.39 -15.78
CA ALA A 179 9.71 -21.67 -16.10
C ALA A 179 10.98 -21.37 -16.91
N ARG A 180 12.14 -21.88 -16.47
CA ARG A 180 13.42 -21.74 -17.16
C ARG A 180 13.29 -22.24 -18.62
N SER A 181 12.87 -21.41 -19.58
CA SER A 181 13.08 -21.63 -21.04
C SER A 181 12.45 -20.58 -22.00
N ASP A 182 11.61 -19.62 -21.59
CA ASP A 182 10.84 -18.84 -22.61
C ASP A 182 11.51 -17.53 -23.08
N TYR A 183 12.81 -17.57 -23.42
CA TYR A 183 13.49 -16.43 -24.07
C TYR A 183 13.19 -16.30 -25.58
N VAL A 184 12.25 -17.08 -26.12
CA VAL A 184 12.06 -17.21 -27.57
C VAL A 184 10.60 -16.90 -27.92
N TYR A 185 10.42 -15.67 -28.43
CA TYR A 185 9.20 -15.07 -28.98
C TYR A 185 8.10 -14.66 -28.00
N GLY A 186 7.88 -13.35 -27.97
CA GLY A 186 6.86 -12.73 -27.15
C GLY A 186 5.44 -12.97 -27.64
N ARG A 187 4.54 -12.33 -26.89
CA ARG A 187 3.14 -12.10 -27.25
C ARG A 187 2.25 -13.33 -27.19
N ASN A 188 2.16 -13.96 -26.01
CA ASN A 188 0.91 -14.57 -25.58
C ASN A 188 0.76 -14.43 -24.06
N ARG A 189 -0.13 -13.53 -23.63
CA ARG A 189 -0.68 -13.41 -22.28
C ARG A 189 -1.61 -14.60 -22.01
N ALA A 190 -1.09 -15.82 -22.12
CA ALA A 190 -1.72 -16.96 -21.48
C ALA A 190 -1.42 -16.80 -19.99
N ARG A 191 -2.48 -16.68 -19.19
CA ARG A 191 -2.50 -16.77 -17.72
C ARG A 191 -1.40 -17.73 -17.27
N ALA A 192 -0.26 -17.18 -16.85
CA ALA A 192 0.95 -17.99 -16.71
C ALA A 192 0.66 -19.05 -15.65
N GLU A 193 0.59 -20.30 -16.09
CA GLU A 193 0.41 -21.50 -15.27
C GLU A 193 1.71 -21.79 -14.49
N GLY A 194 2.26 -20.75 -13.87
CA GLY A 194 3.49 -20.77 -13.12
C GLY A 194 3.25 -20.41 -11.66
N ASP A 195 4.21 -20.72 -10.81
CA ASP A 195 4.15 -20.33 -9.40
C ASP A 195 4.35 -18.82 -9.28
N VAL A 196 3.46 -18.13 -8.56
CA VAL A 196 3.66 -16.74 -8.15
C VAL A 196 4.96 -16.64 -7.34
N GLN A 197 5.74 -15.58 -7.55
CA GLN A 197 6.92 -15.32 -6.74
C GLN A 197 6.54 -15.20 -5.26
N LEU A 198 7.35 -15.76 -4.36
CA LEU A 198 7.00 -15.86 -2.93
C LEU A 198 6.69 -14.48 -2.30
N GLU A 199 7.45 -13.46 -2.68
CA GLU A 199 7.23 -12.07 -2.26
C GLU A 199 5.83 -11.58 -2.66
N ASP A 200 5.42 -11.83 -3.90
CA ASP A 200 4.14 -11.36 -4.43
C ASP A 200 2.98 -12.20 -3.88
N ALA A 201 3.20 -13.49 -3.61
CA ALA A 201 2.23 -14.36 -2.95
C ALA A 201 1.90 -13.86 -1.53
N SER A 202 2.91 -13.37 -0.79
CA SER A 202 2.70 -12.80 0.55
C SER A 202 1.89 -11.51 0.54
N LEU A 203 1.90 -10.77 -0.57
CA LEU A 203 1.14 -9.53 -0.80
C LEU A 203 -0.22 -9.79 -1.45
N ARG A 204 -0.66 -11.05 -1.50
CA ARG A 204 -1.98 -11.45 -2.02
C ARG A 204 -2.71 -12.34 -1.02
N PRO A 205 -2.94 -11.85 0.21
CA PRO A 205 -3.71 -12.60 1.19
C PRO A 205 -5.13 -12.83 0.68
N ASN A 206 -5.75 -13.93 1.13
CA ASN A 206 -7.15 -14.18 0.82
C ASN A 206 -8.05 -13.25 1.64
N LEU A 207 -8.52 -12.18 1.01
CA LEU A 207 -9.34 -11.15 1.66
C LEU A 207 -10.73 -11.67 2.09
N GLU A 208 -11.19 -12.82 1.58
CA GLU A 208 -12.46 -13.44 2.02
C GLU A 208 -12.42 -13.94 3.46
N LEU A 209 -11.25 -14.38 3.92
CA LEU A 209 -11.07 -14.89 5.28
C LEU A 209 -11.32 -13.80 6.34
N GLY A 210 -11.13 -12.53 5.97
CA GLY A 210 -11.30 -11.37 6.84
C GLY A 210 -12.53 -10.52 6.53
N ARG A 211 -13.55 -11.05 5.83
CA ARG A 211 -14.71 -10.28 5.36
C ARG A 211 -15.49 -9.53 6.45
N SER A 212 -15.38 -9.93 7.72
CA SER A 212 -15.99 -9.23 8.86
C SER A 212 -15.27 -7.92 9.19
N ASP A 213 -13.98 -7.81 8.90
CA ASP A 213 -13.18 -6.63 9.17
C ASP A 213 -13.45 -5.54 8.11
N ALA A 214 -13.73 -4.32 8.59
CA ALA A 214 -14.05 -3.21 7.72
C ALA A 214 -12.85 -2.73 6.87
N GLY A 215 -11.64 -2.81 7.42
CA GLY A 215 -10.39 -2.51 6.70
C GLY A 215 -10.14 -3.51 5.59
N ILE A 216 -10.34 -4.81 5.85
CA ILE A 216 -10.21 -5.88 4.85
C ILE A 216 -11.22 -5.71 3.72
N ARG A 217 -12.48 -5.44 4.03
CA ARG A 217 -13.49 -5.11 3.00
C ARG A 217 -13.06 -3.92 2.15
N ARG A 218 -12.55 -2.86 2.79
CA ARG A 218 -12.11 -1.65 2.09
C ARG A 218 -10.91 -1.90 1.17
N VAL A 219 -9.94 -2.72 1.61
CA VAL A 219 -8.82 -3.14 0.74
C VAL A 219 -9.30 -3.99 -0.42
N LYS A 220 -10.25 -4.90 -0.19
CA LYS A 220 -10.84 -5.74 -1.24
C LYS A 220 -11.51 -4.91 -2.33
N GLU A 221 -12.26 -3.87 -1.94
CA GLU A 221 -12.85 -2.90 -2.87
C GLU A 221 -11.78 -2.21 -3.73
N TYR A 222 -10.73 -1.69 -3.11
CA TYR A 222 -9.62 -1.03 -3.81
C TYR A 222 -8.88 -1.99 -4.74
N ALA A 223 -8.57 -3.19 -4.28
CA ALA A 223 -7.85 -4.19 -5.04
C ALA A 223 -8.66 -4.68 -6.25
N ARG A 224 -9.97 -4.89 -6.10
CA ARG A 224 -10.84 -5.28 -7.21
C ARG A 224 -10.93 -4.16 -8.26
N TRP A 225 -11.18 -2.93 -7.82
CA TRP A 225 -11.23 -1.76 -8.71
C TRP A 225 -9.89 -1.55 -9.44
N LEU A 226 -8.77 -1.64 -8.72
CA LEU A 226 -7.45 -1.48 -9.30
C LEU A 226 -7.14 -2.58 -10.31
N ALA A 227 -7.45 -3.83 -10.00
CA ALA A 227 -7.22 -4.96 -10.90
C ALA A 227 -7.96 -4.78 -12.23
N GLU A 228 -9.21 -4.32 -12.21
CA GLU A 228 -9.94 -3.97 -13.43
C GLU A 228 -9.21 -2.85 -14.21
N TRP A 229 -8.78 -1.81 -13.50
CA TRP A 229 -8.15 -0.64 -14.12
C TRP A 229 -6.77 -0.89 -14.72
N VAL A 230 -5.97 -1.79 -14.13
CA VAL A 230 -4.61 -2.12 -14.62
C VAL A 230 -4.53 -3.43 -15.40
N GLU A 231 -5.68 -4.06 -15.69
CA GLU A 231 -5.76 -5.42 -16.27
C GLU A 231 -5.00 -6.47 -15.42
N GLY A 232 -5.07 -6.31 -14.10
CA GLY A 232 -4.47 -7.21 -13.13
C GLY A 232 -5.41 -8.30 -12.64
N GLU A 233 -4.94 -9.05 -11.65
CA GLU A 233 -5.70 -10.13 -11.04
C GLU A 233 -6.46 -9.63 -9.80
N PRO A 234 -7.80 -9.67 -9.78
CA PRO A 234 -8.57 -9.24 -8.64
C PRO A 234 -8.35 -10.19 -7.45
N PRO A 235 -8.69 -9.75 -6.22
CA PRO A 235 -8.82 -10.67 -5.11
C PRO A 235 -9.90 -11.74 -5.41
N PRO A 236 -9.71 -12.97 -4.93
CA PRO A 236 -10.72 -14.03 -5.04
C PRO A 236 -12.04 -13.64 -4.38
#